data_AF-A0A9X0UW52-F1
#
_entry.id   AF-A0A9X0UW52-F1
#
_cell.length_a   1.000
_cell.length_b   1.000
_cell.length_c   1.000
_cell.angle_alpha   90.00
_cell.angle_beta   90.00
_cell.angle_gamma   90.00
#
_symmetry.space_group_name_H-M   'P 1'
#
loop_
_entity.id
_entity.type
_entity.pdbx_description
1 polymer ?
#
loop_
_entity_poly.entity_id
_entity_poly.type
_entity_poly.pdbx_seq_one_letter_code
_entity_poly.pdbx_strand_id
1 'polypeptide(L)'
;MKFLMIVAFLLFAFELDDEPLLKKNYAMNHLTKVNFDLDFLCKHQTLSDGKSEAKLLFDYARWLQKNNQLKQDEVVYAEIERLYRIAAGNGNAKAIINLLNGSLKGQFFLRDQEKLGLSQQLIDEKVGAGYYFIALFLEHGVAGLQQDTDMGLRYMRKAADEGNPQAQAYIGNKLAPLKMAPSISRKLRRCAAEQGEGNAANALAINYKISGEFDSAIELFQLGVAAGDSSSASYLSNGFDGIDKKNDIYYLNLKEDKERSRRYNDIKKILSRYSYANPKVPEINEIVPLPPAPLPAWDGKLKWLEEREANIPPEKPSEALINQMARDKQLDPATGKPLPESPHFVRDDSIKLSCRNGEVCPVSGYWEMEWWDYNSLNTQRIVRFNQGDILPADRVRRVVTRPWPFEDKIVIEEKMMAWRLIAEA
;
A
#
# COMPACT_ATOMS: atom_id res chain seq x y z
N MET A 1 71.70 -20.95 16.82
CA MET A 1 71.50 -19.73 17.64
C MET A 1 71.44 -18.54 16.69
N LYS A 2 70.38 -17.78 16.48
CA LYS A 2 69.10 -17.56 17.17
C LYS A 2 68.02 -17.38 16.09
N PHE A 3 66.87 -18.04 16.25
CA PHE A 3 65.65 -17.70 15.49
C PHE A 3 65.17 -16.33 15.97
N LEU A 4 64.99 -15.36 15.06
CA LEU A 4 64.25 -14.13 15.33
C LEU A 4 62.92 -14.23 14.56
N MET A 5 61.86 -14.59 15.28
CA MET A 5 60.48 -14.47 14.82
C MET A 5 60.12 -12.99 14.78
N ILE A 6 59.86 -12.44 13.59
CA ILE A 6 59.17 -11.16 13.45
C ILE A 6 57.70 -11.49 13.19
N VAL A 7 56.90 -11.40 14.24
CA VAL A 7 55.43 -11.45 14.18
C VAL A 7 54.97 -10.07 13.73
N ALA A 8 54.56 -9.95 12.46
CA ALA A 8 53.86 -8.77 11.97
C ALA A 8 52.40 -8.84 12.43
N PHE A 9 52.06 -8.11 13.49
CA PHE A 9 50.68 -7.80 13.84
C PHE A 9 50.12 -6.85 12.79
N LEU A 10 49.34 -7.40 11.84
CA LEU A 10 48.42 -6.60 11.03
C LEU A 10 47.30 -6.12 11.97
N LEU A 11 47.44 -4.90 12.47
CA LEU A 11 46.33 -4.14 13.03
C LEU A 11 45.39 -3.81 11.87
N PHE A 12 44.40 -4.68 11.64
CA PHE A 12 43.18 -4.29 10.93
C PHE A 12 42.47 -3.26 11.80
N ALA A 13 42.68 -1.98 11.50
CA ALA A 13 41.74 -0.96 11.89
C ALA A 13 40.44 -1.26 11.14
N PHE A 14 39.48 -1.89 11.82
CA PHE A 14 38.09 -1.80 11.42
C PHE A 14 37.69 -0.34 11.64
N GLU A 15 37.70 0.46 10.58
CA GLU A 15 36.82 1.63 10.49
C GLU A 15 35.39 1.09 10.57
N LEU A 16 34.83 1.11 11.78
CA LEU A 16 33.39 1.13 11.97
C LEU A 16 32.92 2.46 11.39
N ASP A 17 32.47 2.43 10.14
CA ASP A 17 31.57 3.44 9.60
C ASP A 17 30.26 3.38 10.40
N ASP A 18 30.25 4.00 11.57
CA ASP A 18 29.02 4.43 12.24
C ASP A 18 28.45 5.58 11.40
N GLU A 19 27.76 5.25 10.30
CA GLU A 19 26.85 6.22 9.70
C GLU A 19 25.81 6.60 10.76
N PRO A 20 25.63 7.91 11.08
CA PRO A 20 24.57 8.30 11.97
C PRO A 20 23.23 7.92 11.33
N LEU A 21 22.47 7.07 12.04
CA LEU A 21 21.08 6.66 11.82
C LEU A 21 20.10 7.85 11.71
N LEU A 22 20.29 8.79 10.77
CA LEU A 22 19.51 10.02 10.70
C LEU A 22 19.37 10.56 9.27
N LYS A 23 18.12 10.66 8.82
CA LYS A 23 17.60 11.19 7.53
C LYS A 23 17.60 10.20 6.35
N LYS A 24 16.66 9.24 6.38
CA LYS A 24 16.10 8.71 5.13
C LYS A 24 15.06 9.70 4.60
N ASN A 25 15.52 10.75 3.93
CA ASN A 25 14.64 11.52 3.05
C ASN A 25 14.36 10.64 1.83
N TYR A 26 13.09 10.27 1.61
CA TYR A 26 12.69 9.58 0.38
C TYR A 26 12.77 10.57 -0.79
N ALA A 27 14.00 10.81 -1.25
CA ALA A 27 14.26 11.62 -2.43
C ALA A 27 13.64 10.91 -3.63
N MET A 28 12.59 11.52 -4.18
CA MET A 28 11.86 10.96 -5.29
C MET A 28 12.77 10.85 -6.51
N ASN A 29 12.80 9.67 -7.13
CA ASN A 29 13.46 9.48 -8.40
C ASN A 29 12.64 10.17 -9.49
N HIS A 30 13.15 11.23 -10.10
CA HIS A 30 12.47 11.93 -11.19
C HIS A 30 12.18 11.08 -12.44
N LEU A 31 12.62 9.81 -12.47
CA LEU A 31 12.46 8.87 -13.56
C LEU A 31 12.92 9.47 -14.90
N THR A 32 14.00 10.25 -14.89
CA THR A 32 14.56 10.92 -16.08
C THR A 32 15.05 9.93 -17.14
N LYS A 33 15.22 8.65 -16.76
CA LYS A 33 15.58 7.52 -17.61
C LYS A 33 14.44 6.49 -17.77
N VAL A 34 13.16 6.88 -17.73
CA VAL A 34 12.10 5.95 -18.19
C VAL A 34 12.46 5.58 -19.62
N ASN A 35 12.65 4.28 -19.86
CA ASN A 35 12.92 3.76 -21.18
C ASN A 35 11.77 4.24 -22.09
N PHE A 36 12.09 5.04 -23.11
CA PHE A 36 11.11 5.59 -24.05
C PHE A 36 10.59 4.53 -25.02
N ASP A 37 10.52 3.28 -24.57
CA ASP A 37 9.91 2.22 -25.33
C ASP A 37 8.41 2.56 -25.43
N LEU A 38 8.02 2.99 -26.63
CA LEU A 38 6.65 3.32 -26.96
C LEU A 38 5.79 2.05 -27.06
N ASP A 39 6.43 0.87 -27.12
CA ASP A 39 5.74 -0.39 -26.99
C ASP A 39 5.38 -0.70 -25.53
N PHE A 40 4.38 -1.55 -25.36
CA PHE A 40 3.96 -2.06 -24.07
C PHE A 40 4.00 -3.58 -24.09
N LEU A 41 4.72 -4.15 -23.13
CA LEU A 41 4.73 -5.58 -22.84
C LEU A 41 3.85 -5.83 -21.62
N CYS A 42 2.88 -6.73 -21.74
CA CYS A 42 2.03 -7.09 -20.61
C CYS A 42 2.85 -7.75 -19.51
N LYS A 43 2.75 -7.19 -18.30
CA LYS A 43 3.29 -7.76 -17.07
C LYS A 43 2.15 -7.85 -16.06
N HIS A 44 2.04 -8.96 -15.36
CA HIS A 44 1.07 -9.11 -14.27
C HIS A 44 1.74 -8.80 -12.93
N GLN A 45 1.03 -8.09 -12.06
CA GLN A 45 1.51 -7.79 -10.71
C GLN A 45 1.46 -9.04 -9.84
N THR A 46 2.62 -9.42 -9.32
CA THR A 46 2.74 -10.49 -8.33
C THR A 46 2.82 -9.90 -6.93
N LEU A 47 2.00 -10.40 -6.00
CA LEU A 47 2.01 -9.98 -4.60
C LEU A 47 2.43 -11.15 -3.72
N SER A 48 3.41 -10.92 -2.84
CA SER A 48 3.76 -11.87 -1.79
C SER A 48 2.73 -11.81 -0.66
N ASP A 49 2.28 -12.98 -0.19
CA ASP A 49 1.46 -13.09 1.01
C ASP A 49 2.27 -12.93 2.31
N GLY A 50 3.59 -12.80 2.20
CA GLY A 50 4.51 -12.76 3.34
C GLY A 50 4.65 -14.13 4.02
N LYS A 51 5.17 -14.14 5.24
CA LYS A 51 5.19 -15.34 6.10
C LYS A 51 3.76 -15.73 6.52
N SER A 52 3.55 -17.00 6.87
CA SER A 52 2.25 -17.54 7.31
C SER A 52 1.57 -16.69 8.39
N GLU A 53 2.33 -16.20 9.35
CA GLU A 53 1.86 -15.39 10.46
C GLU A 53 1.46 -13.98 10.00
N ALA A 54 2.19 -13.39 9.06
CA ALA A 54 1.83 -12.10 8.47
C ALA A 54 0.53 -12.21 7.65
N LYS A 55 0.35 -13.33 6.95
CA LYS A 55 -0.90 -13.65 6.26
C LYS A 55 -2.06 -13.80 7.24
N LEU A 56 -1.87 -14.48 8.37
CA LEU A 56 -2.89 -14.62 9.42
C LEU A 56 -3.37 -13.26 9.93
N LEU A 57 -2.44 -12.37 10.29
CA LEU A 57 -2.77 -11.00 10.73
C LEU A 57 -3.52 -10.23 9.64
N PHE A 58 -3.07 -10.32 8.39
CA PHE A 58 -3.72 -9.67 7.26
C PHE A 58 -5.15 -10.19 7.03
N ASP A 59 -5.35 -11.51 7.03
CA ASP A 59 -6.66 -12.13 6.79
C ASP A 59 -7.66 -11.75 7.90
N TYR A 60 -7.23 -11.76 9.16
CA TYR A 60 -8.06 -11.32 10.29
C TYR A 60 -8.41 -9.84 10.21
N ALA A 61 -7.43 -8.98 9.87
CA ALA A 61 -7.67 -7.55 9.63
C ALA A 61 -8.64 -7.29 8.45
N ARG A 62 -8.54 -8.08 7.37
CA ARG A 62 -9.50 -8.05 6.25
C ARG A 62 -10.91 -8.41 6.70
N TRP A 63 -11.05 -9.44 7.53
CA TRP A 63 -12.34 -9.85 8.08
C TRP A 63 -12.93 -8.76 8.97
N LEU A 64 -12.15 -8.15 9.87
CA LEU A 64 -12.58 -6.99 10.66
C LEU A 64 -13.03 -5.83 9.75
N GLN A 65 -12.24 -5.48 8.74
CA GLN A 65 -12.56 -4.39 7.81
C GLN A 65 -13.84 -4.66 7.00
N LYS A 66 -14.08 -5.91 6.59
CA LYS A 66 -15.34 -6.33 5.94
C LYS A 66 -16.53 -6.07 6.87
N ASN A 67 -16.40 -6.43 8.15
CA ASN A 67 -17.47 -6.27 9.15
C ASN A 67 -17.66 -4.81 9.60
N ASN A 68 -16.63 -3.97 9.48
CA ASN A 68 -16.67 -2.54 9.78
C ASN A 68 -17.12 -1.66 8.59
N GLN A 69 -17.45 -2.26 7.43
CA GLN A 69 -17.68 -1.52 6.19
C GLN A 69 -18.96 -0.67 6.20
N LEU A 70 -20.06 -1.21 6.76
CA LEU A 70 -21.38 -0.56 6.76
C LEU A 70 -21.65 0.23 8.05
N LYS A 71 -21.22 -0.32 9.19
CA LYS A 71 -21.32 0.32 10.50
C LYS A 71 -19.90 0.59 10.97
N GLN A 72 -19.42 1.79 10.68
CA GLN A 72 -18.05 2.17 10.94
C GLN A 72 -17.84 2.45 12.43
N ASP A 73 -16.83 1.81 12.99
CA ASP A 73 -16.32 2.00 14.34
C ASP A 73 -14.83 2.34 14.27
N GLU A 74 -14.45 3.48 14.85
CA GLU A 74 -13.06 3.98 14.88
C GLU A 74 -12.15 3.08 15.71
N VAL A 75 -12.66 2.44 16.77
CA VAL A 75 -11.88 1.50 17.60
C VAL A 75 -11.51 0.27 16.78
N VAL A 76 -12.43 -0.20 15.94
CA VAL A 76 -12.18 -1.32 15.04
C VAL A 76 -11.19 -0.91 13.94
N TYR A 77 -11.27 0.31 13.41
CA TYR A 77 -10.26 0.81 12.46
C TYR A 77 -8.86 0.90 13.07
N ALA A 78 -8.73 1.33 14.32
CA ALA A 78 -7.43 1.37 15.01
C ALA A 78 -6.81 -0.04 15.12
N GLU A 79 -7.60 -1.06 15.45
CA GLU A 79 -7.14 -2.45 15.48
C GLU A 79 -6.79 -2.98 14.08
N ILE A 80 -7.59 -2.66 13.05
CA ILE A 80 -7.27 -3.03 11.67
C ILE A 80 -5.95 -2.38 11.23
N GLU A 81 -5.76 -1.10 11.53
CA GLU A 81 -4.54 -0.36 11.21
C GLU A 81 -3.32 -1.00 11.89
N ARG A 82 -3.41 -1.28 13.20
CA ARG A 82 -2.37 -1.98 13.97
C ARG A 82 -1.98 -3.31 13.32
N LEU A 83 -2.97 -4.15 13.00
CA LEU A 83 -2.73 -5.46 12.39
C LEU A 83 -2.09 -5.35 11.00
N TYR A 84 -2.54 -4.41 10.17
CA TYR A 84 -1.92 -4.19 8.87
C TYR A 84 -0.50 -3.65 8.99
N ARG A 85 -0.22 -2.76 9.93
CA ARG A 85 1.15 -2.23 10.16
C ARG A 85 2.11 -3.36 10.53
N ILE A 86 1.70 -4.25 11.43
CA ILE A 86 2.53 -5.39 11.85
C ILE A 86 2.70 -6.42 10.71
N ALA A 87 1.63 -6.69 9.95
CA ALA A 87 1.73 -7.56 8.77
C ALA A 87 2.64 -6.96 7.68
N ALA A 88 2.56 -5.65 7.44
CA ALA A 88 3.40 -4.91 6.50
C ALA A 88 4.88 -4.95 6.90
N GLY A 89 5.21 -4.72 8.17
CA GLY A 89 6.58 -4.86 8.69
C GLY A 89 7.13 -6.29 8.59
N ASN A 90 6.26 -7.28 8.44
CA ASN A 90 6.59 -8.67 8.20
C ASN A 90 6.49 -9.11 6.71
N GLY A 91 6.49 -8.14 5.79
CA GLY A 91 6.62 -8.38 4.34
C GLY A 91 5.32 -8.75 3.64
N ASN A 92 4.16 -8.41 4.21
CA ASN A 92 2.88 -8.57 3.52
C ASN A 92 2.56 -7.31 2.68
N ALA A 93 2.83 -7.37 1.38
CA ALA A 93 2.60 -6.25 0.47
C ALA A 93 1.12 -5.84 0.36
N LYS A 94 0.18 -6.79 0.53
CA LYS A 94 -1.26 -6.50 0.52
C LYS A 94 -1.66 -5.63 1.72
N ALA A 95 -1.03 -5.81 2.87
CA ALA A 95 -1.25 -4.98 4.05
C ALA A 95 -0.80 -3.54 3.79
N ILE A 96 0.35 -3.33 3.14
CA ILE A 96 0.83 -2.00 2.75
C ILE A 96 -0.16 -1.33 1.78
N ILE A 97 -0.59 -2.04 0.75
CA ILE A 97 -1.59 -1.54 -0.22
C ILE A 97 -2.90 -1.15 0.48
N ASN A 98 -3.34 -1.94 1.48
CA ASN A 98 -4.55 -1.64 2.24
C ASN A 98 -4.39 -0.46 3.19
N LEU A 99 -3.23 -0.28 3.82
CA LEU A 99 -2.91 0.89 4.63
C LEU A 99 -2.98 2.17 3.78
N LEU A 100 -2.32 2.18 2.62
CA LEU A 100 -2.31 3.34 1.72
C LEU A 100 -3.71 3.65 1.19
N ASN A 101 -4.46 2.64 0.75
CA ASN A 101 -5.84 2.83 0.30
C ASN A 101 -6.78 3.30 1.41
N GLY A 102 -6.63 2.76 2.63
CA GLY A 102 -7.45 3.18 3.77
C GLY A 102 -7.11 4.61 4.20
N SER A 103 -5.84 5.02 4.10
CA SER A 103 -5.43 6.40 4.35
C SER A 103 -6.04 7.39 3.35
N LEU A 104 -6.03 7.05 2.06
CA LEU A 104 -6.69 7.86 1.02
C LEU A 104 -8.21 7.97 1.22
N LYS A 105 -8.83 7.00 1.91
CA LYS A 105 -10.25 7.00 2.27
C LYS A 105 -10.54 7.63 3.63
N GLY A 106 -9.53 8.09 4.37
CA GLY A 106 -9.67 8.61 5.72
C GLY A 106 -9.96 7.56 6.79
N GLN A 107 -9.76 6.27 6.50
CA GLN A 107 -9.95 5.17 7.45
C GLN A 107 -8.75 4.95 8.36
N PHE A 108 -7.55 5.29 7.88
CA PHE A 108 -6.28 5.11 8.60
C PHE A 108 -5.50 6.42 8.61
N PHE A 109 -4.85 6.72 9.73
CA PHE A 109 -4.10 7.96 9.88
C PHE A 109 -2.60 7.73 9.62
N LEU A 110 -2.21 7.84 8.36
CA LEU A 110 -0.81 7.77 7.94
C LEU A 110 -0.27 9.17 7.70
N ARG A 111 0.92 9.44 8.21
CA ARG A 111 1.64 10.67 7.93
C ARG A 111 2.19 10.69 6.51
N ASP A 112 2.50 11.86 6.02
CA ASP A 112 2.93 12.06 4.64
C ASP A 112 4.23 11.30 4.32
N GLN A 113 5.23 11.42 5.19
CA GLN A 113 6.48 10.67 5.06
C GLN A 113 6.30 9.15 5.19
N GLU A 114 5.31 8.73 5.97
CA GLU A 114 4.97 7.32 6.11
C GLU A 114 4.36 6.76 4.82
N LYS A 115 3.44 7.49 4.18
CA LYS A 115 2.86 7.12 2.88
C LYS A 115 3.96 6.93 1.82
N LEU A 116 4.93 7.84 1.79
CA LEU A 116 6.07 7.75 0.88
C LEU A 116 6.97 6.54 1.21
N GLY A 117 7.27 6.30 2.49
CA GLY A 117 8.08 5.16 2.91
C GLY A 117 7.45 3.81 2.59
N LEU A 118 6.14 3.66 2.83
CA LEU A 118 5.38 2.48 2.45
C LEU A 118 5.34 2.27 0.93
N SER A 119 5.21 3.36 0.16
CA SER A 119 5.25 3.29 -1.31
C SER A 119 6.65 2.90 -1.81
N GLN A 120 7.71 3.40 -1.19
CA GLN A 120 9.08 3.01 -1.50
C GLN A 120 9.34 1.55 -1.15
N GLN A 121 8.82 1.04 -0.02
CA GLN A 121 8.94 -0.37 0.34
C GLN A 121 8.32 -1.27 -0.75
N LEU A 122 7.14 -0.92 -1.28
CA LEU A 122 6.54 -1.65 -2.41
C LEU A 122 7.44 -1.61 -3.65
N ILE A 123 8.07 -0.48 -3.95
CA ILE A 123 9.00 -0.34 -5.08
C ILE A 123 10.24 -1.23 -4.89
N ASP A 124 10.81 -1.24 -3.68
CA ASP A 124 11.98 -2.06 -3.33
C ASP A 124 11.65 -3.56 -3.45
N GLU A 125 10.42 -3.94 -3.12
CA GLU A 125 9.85 -5.29 -3.31
C GLU A 125 9.42 -5.58 -4.76
N LYS A 126 9.66 -4.66 -5.70
CA LYS A 126 9.28 -4.76 -7.13
C LYS A 126 7.78 -4.89 -7.38
N VAL A 127 6.97 -4.33 -6.48
CA VAL A 127 5.51 -4.28 -6.60
C VAL A 127 5.11 -2.96 -7.26
N GLY A 128 4.54 -3.04 -8.46
CA GLY A 128 4.14 -1.87 -9.25
C GLY A 128 3.19 -0.90 -8.54
N ALA A 129 2.43 -1.37 -7.55
CA ALA A 129 1.56 -0.53 -6.71
C ALA A 129 2.31 0.61 -6.00
N GLY A 130 3.60 0.46 -5.66
CA GLY A 130 4.36 1.54 -5.05
C GLY A 130 4.51 2.76 -5.97
N TYR A 131 4.83 2.54 -7.25
CA TYR A 131 4.84 3.60 -8.26
C TYR A 131 3.45 4.20 -8.48
N TYR A 132 2.39 3.37 -8.44
CA TYR A 132 1.01 3.82 -8.58
C TYR A 132 0.60 4.80 -7.47
N PHE A 133 0.92 4.50 -6.20
CA PHE A 133 0.60 5.41 -5.10
C PHE A 133 1.37 6.74 -5.19
N ILE A 134 2.65 6.71 -5.55
CA ILE A 134 3.42 7.95 -5.78
C ILE A 134 2.80 8.77 -6.92
N ALA A 135 2.36 8.12 -8.00
CA ALA A 135 1.67 8.80 -9.09
C ALA A 135 0.41 9.54 -8.61
N LEU A 136 -0.40 8.87 -7.77
CA LEU A 136 -1.59 9.50 -7.17
C LEU A 136 -1.24 10.67 -6.26
N PHE A 137 -0.16 10.55 -5.47
CA PHE A 137 0.27 11.64 -4.58
C PHE A 137 0.71 12.88 -5.36
N LEU A 138 1.43 12.69 -6.48
CA LEU A 138 1.81 13.76 -7.40
C LEU A 138 0.61 14.37 -8.14
N GLU A 139 -0.34 13.56 -8.60
CA GLU A 139 -1.51 14.04 -9.32
C GLU A 139 -2.40 14.95 -8.45
N HIS A 140 -2.43 14.69 -7.14
CA HIS A 140 -3.27 15.41 -6.18
C HIS A 140 -2.50 16.41 -5.28
N GLY A 141 -1.17 16.42 -5.29
CA GLY A 141 -0.36 17.26 -4.41
C GLY A 141 -0.54 16.93 -2.92
N VAL A 142 -0.49 15.64 -2.58
CA VAL A 142 -0.65 15.13 -1.20
C VAL A 142 0.60 14.34 -0.77
N ALA A 143 0.62 13.85 0.46
CA ALA A 143 1.76 13.09 1.00
C ALA A 143 3.07 13.92 1.01
N GLY A 144 2.97 15.23 1.26
CA GLY A 144 4.11 16.15 1.27
C GLY A 144 4.67 16.49 -0.12
N LEU A 145 4.02 16.05 -1.21
CA LEU A 145 4.44 16.35 -2.58
C LEU A 145 3.65 17.53 -3.14
N GLN A 146 4.31 18.39 -3.90
CA GLN A 146 3.62 19.37 -4.72
C GLN A 146 2.91 18.69 -5.89
N GLN A 147 1.80 19.27 -6.33
CA GLN A 147 1.09 18.74 -7.48
C GLN A 147 1.96 18.85 -8.73
N ASP A 148 2.22 17.71 -9.38
CA ASP A 148 2.96 17.60 -10.64
C ASP A 148 2.35 16.47 -11.46
N THR A 149 1.41 16.84 -12.34
CA THR A 149 0.66 15.88 -13.16
C THR A 149 1.54 15.17 -14.19
N ASP A 150 2.58 15.84 -14.71
CA ASP A 150 3.46 15.27 -15.73
C ASP A 150 4.37 14.21 -15.13
N MET A 151 4.92 14.48 -13.94
CA MET A 151 5.65 13.47 -13.18
C MET A 151 4.74 12.34 -12.73
N GLY A 152 3.52 12.66 -12.30
CA GLY A 152 2.48 11.68 -11.97
C GLY A 152 2.24 10.70 -13.12
N LEU A 153 2.10 11.20 -14.36
CA LEU A 153 1.95 10.36 -15.55
C LEU A 153 3.17 9.47 -15.83
N ARG A 154 4.39 9.95 -15.60
CA ARG A 154 5.61 9.12 -15.74
C ARG A 154 5.63 7.98 -14.74
N TYR A 155 5.30 8.26 -13.49
CA TYR A 155 5.17 7.25 -12.43
C TYR A 155 4.04 6.27 -12.72
N MET A 156 2.90 6.75 -13.24
CA MET A 156 1.77 5.91 -13.63
C MET A 156 2.15 4.97 -14.78
N ARG A 157 2.89 5.46 -15.78
CA ARG A 157 3.42 4.60 -16.85
C ARG A 157 4.38 3.55 -16.29
N LYS A 158 5.30 3.94 -15.42
CA LYS A 158 6.22 3.01 -14.76
C LYS A 158 5.46 1.95 -13.95
N ALA A 159 4.40 2.32 -13.23
CA ALA A 159 3.54 1.39 -12.51
C ALA A 159 2.86 0.38 -13.45
N ALA A 160 2.40 0.83 -14.61
CA ALA A 160 1.79 -0.03 -15.63
C ALA A 160 2.79 -1.04 -16.21
N ASP A 161 4.01 -0.58 -16.51
CA ASP A 161 5.13 -1.41 -16.99
C ASP A 161 5.60 -2.41 -15.92
N GLU A 162 5.46 -2.07 -14.63
CA GLU A 162 5.69 -2.97 -13.50
C GLU A 162 4.48 -3.86 -13.14
N GLY A 163 3.43 -3.81 -13.95
CA GLY A 163 2.34 -4.76 -13.92
C GLY A 163 1.10 -4.33 -13.13
N ASN A 164 1.08 -3.13 -12.54
CA ASN A 164 -0.05 -2.67 -11.73
C ASN A 164 -1.33 -2.55 -12.59
N PRO A 165 -2.41 -3.30 -12.29
CA PRO A 165 -3.58 -3.35 -13.17
C PRO A 165 -4.35 -2.03 -13.22
N GLN A 166 -4.40 -1.27 -12.11
CA GLN A 166 -5.04 0.05 -12.07
C GLN A 166 -4.29 1.05 -12.95
N ALA A 167 -2.96 1.06 -12.90
CA ALA A 167 -2.12 1.90 -13.74
C ALA A 167 -2.22 1.51 -15.22
N GLN A 168 -2.24 0.21 -15.53
CA GLN A 168 -2.46 -0.28 -16.90
C GLN A 168 -3.81 0.19 -17.45
N ALA A 169 -4.89 0.08 -16.67
CA ALA A 169 -6.20 0.59 -17.04
C ALA A 169 -6.19 2.12 -17.22
N TYR A 170 -5.56 2.86 -16.31
CA TYR A 170 -5.47 4.32 -16.38
C TYR A 170 -4.75 4.79 -17.65
N ILE A 171 -3.55 4.28 -17.93
CA ILE A 171 -2.78 4.65 -19.13
C ILE A 171 -3.50 4.16 -20.39
N GLY A 172 -4.09 2.96 -20.34
CA GLY A 172 -4.93 2.42 -21.41
C GLY A 172 -6.07 3.36 -21.76
N ASN A 173 -6.74 3.95 -20.77
CA ASN A 173 -7.81 4.93 -20.98
C ASN A 173 -7.29 6.25 -21.58
N LYS A 174 -6.14 6.75 -21.11
CA LYS A 174 -5.53 7.97 -21.67
C LYS A 174 -5.14 7.78 -23.15
N LEU A 175 -4.65 6.61 -23.54
CA LEU A 175 -4.20 6.33 -24.92
C LEU A 175 -5.30 5.86 -25.88
N ALA A 176 -6.52 5.62 -25.38
CA ALA A 176 -7.65 5.12 -26.16
C ALA A 176 -8.13 6.01 -27.31
N PRO A 177 -8.07 7.36 -27.25
CA PRO A 177 -8.52 8.22 -28.34
C PRO A 177 -7.80 7.90 -29.67
N LEU A 178 -8.53 7.98 -30.79
CA LEU A 178 -8.03 7.61 -32.13
C LEU A 178 -6.75 8.36 -32.55
N LYS A 179 -6.56 9.59 -32.08
CA LYS A 179 -5.40 10.44 -32.40
C LYS A 179 -4.17 10.18 -31.49
N MET A 180 -4.26 9.24 -30.55
CA MET A 180 -3.18 8.91 -29.62
C MET A 180 -2.54 7.56 -29.98
N ALA A 181 -2.69 6.53 -29.15
CA ALA A 181 -2.10 5.21 -29.38
C ALA A 181 -3.13 4.10 -29.09
N PRO A 182 -4.22 4.00 -29.88
CA PRO A 182 -5.32 3.06 -29.59
C PRO A 182 -4.88 1.59 -29.62
N SER A 183 -3.85 1.23 -30.40
CA SER A 183 -3.29 -0.14 -30.40
C SER A 183 -2.62 -0.49 -29.06
N ILE A 184 -1.84 0.43 -28.49
CA ILE A 184 -1.21 0.28 -27.17
C ILE A 184 -2.27 0.30 -26.06
N SER A 185 -3.29 1.16 -26.20
CA SER A 185 -4.46 1.16 -25.31
C SER A 185 -5.14 -0.20 -25.21
N ARG A 186 -5.36 -0.88 -26.34
CA ARG A 186 -5.93 -2.25 -26.36
C ARG A 186 -5.05 -3.23 -25.59
N LYS A 187 -3.72 -3.20 -25.77
CA LYS A 187 -2.78 -4.07 -25.05
C LYS A 187 -2.81 -3.83 -23.54
N LEU A 188 -2.77 -2.56 -23.12
CA LEU A 188 -2.82 -2.16 -21.71
C LEU A 188 -4.12 -2.59 -21.03
N ARG A 189 -5.28 -2.30 -21.66
CA ARG A 189 -6.58 -2.69 -21.12
C ARG A 189 -6.75 -4.21 -21.05
N ARG A 190 -6.25 -4.95 -22.04
CA ARG A 190 -6.30 -6.43 -22.02
C ARG A 190 -5.49 -6.98 -20.84
N CYS A 191 -4.28 -6.49 -20.65
CA CYS A 191 -3.43 -6.88 -19.52
C CYS A 191 -4.06 -6.57 -18.15
N ALA A 192 -4.72 -5.42 -18.02
CA ALA A 192 -5.47 -5.06 -16.81
C ALA A 192 -6.71 -5.96 -16.59
N ALA A 193 -7.44 -6.26 -17.66
CA ALA A 193 -8.62 -7.12 -17.64
C ALA A 193 -8.29 -8.55 -17.19
N GLU A 194 -7.19 -9.12 -17.71
CA GLU A 194 -6.68 -10.45 -17.31
C GLU A 194 -6.33 -10.52 -15.81
N GLN A 195 -5.98 -9.40 -15.20
CA GLN A 195 -5.71 -9.26 -13.77
C GLN A 195 -6.95 -8.93 -12.93
N GLY A 196 -8.14 -8.92 -13.52
CA GLY A 196 -9.41 -8.68 -12.83
C GLY A 196 -9.79 -7.21 -12.66
N GLU A 197 -9.27 -6.31 -13.51
CA GLU A 197 -9.75 -4.92 -13.60
C GLU A 197 -10.98 -4.86 -14.53
N GLY A 198 -12.17 -4.85 -13.91
CA GLY A 198 -13.44 -4.97 -14.62
C GLY A 198 -13.76 -3.78 -15.54
N ASN A 199 -13.32 -2.56 -15.19
CA ASN A 199 -13.60 -1.40 -16.03
C ASN A 199 -12.80 -1.46 -17.35
N ALA A 200 -11.55 -1.92 -17.31
CA ALA A 200 -10.69 -2.11 -18.47
C ALA A 200 -11.24 -3.23 -19.36
N ALA A 201 -11.71 -4.33 -18.77
CA ALA A 201 -12.37 -5.40 -19.50
C ALA A 201 -13.60 -4.88 -20.26
N ASN A 202 -14.51 -4.18 -19.56
CA ASN A 202 -15.70 -3.56 -20.14
C ASN A 202 -15.35 -2.53 -21.24
N ALA A 203 -14.41 -1.62 -20.96
CA ALA A 203 -14.00 -0.59 -21.91
C ALA A 203 -13.37 -1.18 -23.18
N LEU A 204 -12.60 -2.26 -23.05
CA LEU A 204 -12.03 -2.97 -24.19
C LEU A 204 -13.09 -3.76 -24.95
N ALA A 205 -14.02 -4.41 -24.25
CA ALA A 205 -15.14 -5.12 -24.86
C ALA A 205 -16.01 -4.17 -25.71
N ILE A 206 -16.33 -2.98 -25.19
CA ILE A 206 -17.03 -1.94 -25.94
C ILE A 206 -16.24 -1.50 -27.17
N ASN A 207 -14.91 -1.36 -27.07
CA ASN A 207 -14.06 -0.99 -28.20
C ASN A 207 -14.11 -2.04 -29.33
N TYR A 208 -14.05 -3.33 -28.99
CA TYR A 208 -14.17 -4.43 -29.96
C TYR A 208 -15.59 -4.53 -30.53
N LYS A 209 -16.63 -4.37 -29.71
CA LYS A 209 -18.02 -4.31 -30.16
C LYS A 209 -18.23 -3.22 -31.22
N ILE A 210 -17.74 -2.00 -30.96
CA ILE A 210 -17.84 -0.88 -31.91
C ILE A 210 -17.09 -1.18 -33.22
N SER A 211 -16.01 -1.97 -33.14
CA SER A 211 -15.22 -2.39 -34.31
C SER A 211 -15.85 -3.58 -35.07
N GLY A 212 -16.97 -4.13 -34.59
CA GLY A 212 -17.63 -5.31 -35.16
C GLY A 212 -16.95 -6.64 -34.80
N GLU A 213 -15.95 -6.63 -33.92
CA GLU A 213 -15.19 -7.80 -33.46
C GLU A 213 -15.91 -8.47 -32.27
N PHE A 214 -17.11 -9.02 -32.52
CA PHE A 214 -18.03 -9.45 -31.46
C PHE A 214 -17.49 -10.58 -30.58
N ASP A 215 -16.79 -11.57 -31.14
CA ASP A 215 -16.24 -12.69 -30.35
C ASP A 215 -15.27 -12.20 -29.27
N SER A 216 -14.37 -11.28 -29.64
CA SER A 216 -13.44 -10.63 -28.70
C SER A 216 -14.18 -9.79 -27.66
N ALA A 217 -15.26 -9.10 -28.07
CA ALA A 217 -16.06 -8.30 -27.14
C ALA A 217 -16.74 -9.19 -26.08
N ILE A 218 -17.32 -10.32 -26.49
CA ILE A 218 -18.02 -11.26 -25.60
C ILE A 218 -17.03 -11.90 -24.61
N GLU A 219 -15.85 -12.32 -25.07
CA GLU A 219 -14.76 -12.81 -24.21
C GLU A 219 -14.37 -11.78 -23.14
N LEU A 220 -14.22 -10.52 -23.53
CA LEU A 220 -13.84 -9.46 -22.60
C LEU A 220 -14.96 -9.03 -21.66
N PHE A 221 -16.22 -9.04 -22.11
CA PHE A 221 -17.34 -8.89 -21.19
C PHE A 221 -17.37 -10.04 -20.18
N GLN A 222 -17.06 -11.27 -20.57
CA GLN A 222 -16.98 -12.41 -19.66
C GLN A 222 -15.89 -12.20 -18.59
N LEU A 223 -14.71 -11.71 -18.99
CA LEU A 223 -13.66 -11.29 -18.05
C LEU A 223 -14.13 -10.15 -17.14
N GLY A 224 -14.89 -9.20 -17.67
CA GLY A 224 -15.53 -8.13 -16.90
C GLY A 224 -16.48 -8.67 -15.82
N VAL A 225 -17.33 -9.65 -16.17
CA VAL A 225 -18.21 -10.33 -15.19
C VAL A 225 -17.39 -11.07 -14.13
N ALA A 226 -16.33 -11.78 -14.53
CA ALA A 226 -15.44 -12.45 -13.59
C ALA A 226 -14.80 -11.46 -12.59
N ALA A 227 -14.44 -10.28 -13.09
CA ALA A 227 -13.94 -9.15 -12.34
C ALA A 227 -15.03 -8.39 -11.56
N GLY A 228 -16.30 -8.78 -11.64
CA GLY A 228 -17.41 -8.17 -10.89
C GLY A 228 -18.02 -6.92 -11.51
N ASP A 229 -17.72 -6.61 -12.78
CA ASP A 229 -18.31 -5.48 -13.50
C ASP A 229 -19.76 -5.79 -13.90
N SER A 230 -20.71 -5.13 -13.23
CA SER A 230 -22.14 -5.34 -13.49
C SER A 230 -22.57 -4.82 -14.87
N SER A 231 -21.87 -3.82 -15.43
CA SER A 231 -22.12 -3.36 -16.80
C SER A 231 -21.84 -4.45 -17.83
N SER A 232 -20.75 -5.20 -17.68
CA SER A 232 -20.41 -6.34 -18.53
C SER A 232 -21.47 -7.44 -18.45
N ALA A 233 -21.97 -7.74 -17.25
CA ALA A 233 -23.07 -8.68 -17.07
C ALA A 233 -24.35 -8.17 -17.77
N SER A 234 -24.60 -6.86 -17.74
CA SER A 234 -25.71 -6.25 -18.47
C SER A 234 -25.55 -6.40 -19.99
N TYR A 235 -24.36 -6.17 -20.54
CA TYR A 235 -24.11 -6.34 -21.98
C TYR A 235 -24.37 -7.77 -22.44
N LEU A 236 -23.87 -8.77 -21.70
CA LEU A 236 -24.10 -10.17 -22.04
C LEU A 236 -25.56 -10.56 -21.86
N SER A 237 -26.21 -10.13 -20.78
CA SER A 237 -27.64 -10.40 -20.55
C SER A 237 -28.51 -9.92 -21.71
N ASN A 238 -28.40 -8.64 -22.09
CA ASN A 238 -29.19 -8.08 -23.17
C ASN A 238 -28.77 -8.64 -24.54
N GLY A 239 -27.48 -8.91 -24.76
CA GLY A 239 -26.98 -9.52 -25.99
C GLY A 239 -27.56 -10.91 -26.26
N PHE A 240 -27.78 -11.72 -25.23
CA PHE A 240 -28.43 -13.04 -25.34
C PHE A 240 -29.97 -12.97 -25.36
N ASP A 241 -30.59 -11.83 -25.03
CA ASP A 241 -32.06 -11.70 -25.00
C ASP A 241 -32.70 -11.68 -26.40
N GLY A 242 -31.91 -11.58 -27.48
CA GLY A 242 -32.41 -11.74 -28.85
C GLY A 242 -33.23 -10.55 -29.37
N ILE A 243 -33.22 -9.41 -28.68
CA ILE A 243 -33.82 -8.16 -29.19
C ILE A 243 -32.90 -7.62 -30.29
N ASP A 244 -33.09 -8.14 -31.49
CA ASP A 244 -32.24 -7.88 -32.65
C ASP A 244 -32.62 -6.54 -33.30
N LYS A 245 -32.08 -5.45 -32.74
CA LYS A 245 -31.97 -4.18 -33.45
C LYS A 245 -30.49 -3.95 -33.63
N LYS A 246 -29.98 -4.01 -34.87
CA LYS A 246 -28.58 -3.67 -35.20
C LYS A 246 -28.11 -2.31 -34.67
N ASN A 247 -29.05 -1.44 -34.26
CA ASN A 247 -28.80 -0.12 -33.66
C ASN A 247 -28.93 -0.10 -32.12
N ASP A 248 -29.13 -1.26 -31.47
CA ASP A 248 -29.20 -1.36 -30.02
C ASP A 248 -27.79 -1.33 -29.41
N ILE A 249 -27.65 -0.65 -28.27
CA ILE A 249 -26.38 -0.51 -27.58
C ILE A 249 -25.82 -1.87 -27.11
N TYR A 250 -26.67 -2.88 -26.96
CA TYR A 250 -26.33 -4.24 -26.51
C TYR A 250 -26.18 -5.25 -27.64
N TYR A 251 -26.21 -4.83 -28.91
CA TYR A 251 -26.03 -5.74 -30.03
C TYR A 251 -24.63 -6.38 -30.01
N LEU A 252 -24.57 -7.72 -29.95
CA LEU A 252 -23.35 -8.53 -29.88
C LEU A 252 -23.30 -9.66 -30.93
N ASN A 253 -24.22 -9.66 -31.92
CA ASN A 253 -24.32 -10.73 -32.92
C ASN A 253 -24.41 -12.15 -32.31
N LEU A 254 -25.08 -12.26 -31.17
CA LEU A 254 -25.33 -13.52 -30.47
C LEU A 254 -26.67 -14.11 -30.92
N LYS A 255 -26.74 -15.44 -31.00
CA LYS A 255 -28.02 -16.13 -31.10
C LYS A 255 -28.76 -15.98 -29.77
N GLU A 256 -30.07 -15.77 -29.85
CA GLU A 256 -30.94 -15.72 -28.68
C GLU A 256 -30.76 -16.96 -27.80
N ASP A 257 -30.53 -16.73 -26.51
CA ASP A 257 -30.44 -17.75 -25.46
C ASP A 257 -31.03 -17.16 -24.17
N LYS A 258 -32.33 -17.39 -23.97
CA LYS A 258 -33.07 -16.84 -22.82
C LYS A 258 -32.51 -17.28 -21.48
N GLU A 259 -31.97 -18.49 -21.37
CA GLU A 259 -31.41 -18.96 -20.11
C GLU A 259 -30.07 -18.26 -19.82
N ARG A 260 -29.19 -18.08 -20.81
CA ARG A 260 -27.98 -17.26 -20.62
C ARG A 260 -28.31 -15.83 -20.25
N SER A 261 -29.26 -15.23 -20.97
CA SER A 261 -29.75 -13.88 -20.68
C SER A 261 -30.22 -13.76 -19.23
N ARG A 262 -31.05 -14.72 -18.77
CA ARG A 262 -31.52 -14.79 -17.38
C ARG A 262 -30.37 -14.89 -16.38
N ARG A 263 -29.43 -15.83 -16.58
CA ARG A 263 -28.31 -16.03 -15.65
C ARG A 263 -27.45 -14.78 -15.52
N TYR A 264 -27.06 -14.15 -16.63
CA TYR A 264 -26.33 -12.88 -16.58
C TYR A 264 -27.14 -11.75 -15.92
N ASN A 265 -28.46 -11.70 -16.11
CA ASN A 265 -29.30 -10.71 -15.44
C ASN A 265 -29.33 -10.91 -13.92
N ASP A 266 -29.39 -12.15 -13.45
CA ASP A 266 -29.36 -12.45 -12.02
C ASP A 266 -28.00 -12.14 -11.40
N ILE A 267 -26.91 -12.48 -12.10
CA ILE A 267 -25.54 -12.08 -11.72
C ILE A 267 -25.41 -10.56 -11.66
N LYS A 268 -25.87 -9.83 -12.70
CA LYS A 268 -25.90 -8.37 -12.75
C LYS A 268 -26.58 -7.78 -11.52
N LYS A 269 -27.75 -8.31 -11.13
CA LYS A 269 -28.49 -7.83 -9.94
C LYS A 269 -27.67 -8.02 -8.66
N ILE A 270 -27.01 -9.16 -8.50
CA ILE A 270 -26.15 -9.44 -7.34
C ILE A 270 -24.96 -8.47 -7.33
N LEU A 271 -24.23 -8.36 -8.44
CA LEU A 271 -23.08 -7.45 -8.58
C LEU A 271 -23.46 -6.00 -8.27
N SER A 272 -24.58 -5.51 -8.82
CA SER A 272 -25.06 -4.15 -8.57
C SER A 272 -25.48 -3.94 -7.10
N ARG A 273 -26.23 -4.88 -6.52
CA ARG A 273 -26.70 -4.80 -5.11
C ARG A 273 -25.53 -4.73 -4.13
N TYR A 274 -24.47 -5.48 -4.41
CA TYR A 274 -23.28 -5.57 -3.55
C TYR A 274 -22.11 -4.74 -4.05
N SER A 275 -22.31 -3.80 -4.98
CA SER A 275 -21.23 -3.01 -5.60
C SER A 275 -20.30 -2.33 -4.59
N TYR A 276 -20.85 -1.83 -3.47
CA TYR A 276 -20.09 -1.25 -2.36
C TYR A 276 -19.04 -2.20 -1.76
N ALA A 277 -19.20 -3.51 -1.95
CA ALA A 277 -18.34 -4.57 -1.45
C ALA A 277 -17.40 -5.18 -2.49
N ASN A 278 -17.41 -4.68 -3.73
CA ASN A 278 -16.56 -5.13 -4.83
C ASN A 278 -16.60 -6.67 -5.04
N PRO A 279 -17.79 -7.26 -5.31
CA PRO A 279 -17.94 -8.69 -5.57
C PRO A 279 -17.12 -9.16 -6.77
N LYS A 280 -16.75 -10.44 -6.77
CA LYS A 280 -16.03 -11.11 -7.86
C LYS A 280 -16.74 -12.40 -8.21
N VAL A 281 -16.61 -12.84 -9.47
CA VAL A 281 -17.24 -14.08 -9.98
C VAL A 281 -16.23 -14.90 -10.78
N PRO A 282 -15.09 -15.31 -10.17
CA PRO A 282 -14.05 -16.08 -10.88
C PRO A 282 -14.60 -17.38 -11.51
N GLU A 283 -15.67 -17.93 -10.95
CA GLU A 283 -16.37 -19.12 -11.41
C GLU A 283 -17.36 -18.87 -12.58
N ILE A 284 -17.36 -17.69 -13.22
CA ILE A 284 -18.37 -17.35 -14.25
C ILE A 284 -18.44 -18.39 -15.40
N ASN A 285 -17.32 -19.00 -15.78
CA ASN A 285 -17.29 -20.03 -16.81
C ASN A 285 -17.86 -21.38 -16.33
N GLU A 286 -17.93 -21.62 -15.03
CA GLU A 286 -18.64 -22.76 -14.42
C GLU A 286 -20.16 -22.51 -14.35
N ILE A 287 -20.60 -21.25 -14.45
CA ILE A 287 -22.01 -20.85 -14.35
C ILE A 287 -22.63 -20.60 -15.73
N VAL A 288 -21.95 -19.82 -16.56
CA VAL A 288 -22.40 -19.38 -17.89
C VAL A 288 -21.22 -19.45 -18.88
N PRO A 289 -20.73 -20.65 -19.25
CA PRO A 289 -19.64 -20.78 -20.22
C PRO A 289 -20.07 -20.20 -21.58
N LEU A 290 -19.21 -19.50 -22.29
CA LEU A 290 -19.58 -18.90 -23.59
C LEU A 290 -19.99 -19.98 -24.62
N PRO A 291 -20.90 -19.67 -25.57
CA PRO A 291 -21.22 -20.56 -26.68
C PRO A 291 -19.96 -20.98 -27.45
N PRO A 292 -19.89 -22.22 -27.98
CA PRO A 292 -20.99 -23.18 -28.14
C PRO A 292 -21.19 -24.13 -26.94
N ALA A 293 -20.47 -23.95 -25.83
CA ALA A 293 -20.58 -24.86 -24.68
C ALA A 293 -22.02 -24.92 -24.13
N PRO A 294 -22.52 -26.10 -23.72
CA PRO A 294 -23.83 -26.21 -23.09
C PRO A 294 -23.82 -25.58 -21.69
N LEU A 295 -24.99 -25.17 -21.22
CA LEU A 295 -25.13 -24.62 -19.88
C LEU A 295 -25.08 -25.73 -18.82
N PRO A 296 -24.23 -25.62 -17.79
CA PRO A 296 -24.24 -26.54 -16.66
C PRO A 296 -25.44 -26.28 -15.74
N ALA A 297 -25.71 -27.20 -14.83
CA ALA A 297 -26.66 -26.96 -13.74
C ALA A 297 -26.16 -25.81 -12.86
N TRP A 298 -27.06 -24.89 -12.48
CA TRP A 298 -26.73 -23.77 -11.60
C TRP A 298 -27.91 -23.50 -10.67
N ASP A 299 -27.62 -23.35 -9.39
CA ASP A 299 -28.59 -23.16 -8.31
C ASP A 299 -28.96 -21.68 -8.08
N GLY A 300 -28.42 -20.77 -8.89
CA GLY A 300 -28.67 -19.33 -8.77
C GLY A 300 -27.76 -18.59 -7.79
N LYS A 301 -26.76 -19.27 -7.21
CA LYS A 301 -25.87 -18.69 -6.20
C LYS A 301 -24.46 -18.43 -6.74
N LEU A 302 -23.75 -17.50 -6.09
CA LEU A 302 -22.36 -17.18 -6.37
C LEU A 302 -21.52 -17.55 -5.14
N LYS A 303 -20.33 -18.14 -5.35
CA LYS A 303 -19.42 -18.52 -4.26
C LYS A 303 -19.12 -17.32 -3.37
N TRP A 304 -18.88 -16.15 -4.00
CA TRP A 304 -18.65 -14.90 -3.28
C TRP A 304 -19.82 -14.49 -2.37
N LEU A 305 -21.06 -14.69 -2.80
CA LEU A 305 -22.23 -14.32 -2.00
C LEU A 305 -22.40 -15.26 -0.81
N GLU A 306 -22.20 -16.56 -1.03
CA GLU A 306 -22.25 -17.56 0.04
C GLU A 306 -21.16 -17.31 1.09
N GLU A 307 -19.91 -17.09 0.67
CA GLU A 307 -18.81 -16.74 1.57
C GLU A 307 -19.08 -15.43 2.32
N ARG A 308 -19.70 -14.45 1.64
CA ARG A 308 -20.04 -13.17 2.24
C ARG A 308 -21.06 -13.34 3.35
N GLU A 309 -22.13 -14.08 3.10
CA GLU A 309 -23.24 -14.33 4.03
C GLU A 309 -22.83 -15.26 5.18
N ALA A 310 -22.03 -16.29 4.90
CA ALA A 310 -21.50 -17.18 5.93
C ALA A 310 -20.61 -16.43 6.94
N ASN A 311 -19.84 -15.45 6.45
CA ASN A 311 -19.04 -14.53 7.26
C ASN A 311 -18.15 -15.21 8.33
N ILE A 312 -17.66 -16.41 8.02
CA ILE A 312 -16.88 -17.22 8.95
C ILE A 312 -15.58 -16.47 9.30
N PRO A 313 -15.30 -16.21 10.59
CA PRO A 313 -14.06 -15.54 10.99
C PRO A 313 -12.85 -16.44 10.71
N PRO A 314 -11.75 -15.91 10.16
CA PRO A 314 -10.49 -16.62 10.17
C PRO A 314 -9.97 -16.77 11.61
N GLU A 315 -8.94 -17.58 11.79
CA GLU A 315 -8.29 -17.72 13.08
C GLU A 315 -7.86 -16.34 13.62
N LYS A 316 -8.22 -16.07 14.88
CA LYS A 316 -7.86 -14.82 15.54
C LYS A 316 -6.40 -14.92 16.01
N PRO A 317 -5.50 -14.03 15.56
CA PRO A 317 -4.12 -14.02 16.03
C PRO A 317 -4.07 -13.74 17.54
N SER A 318 -3.21 -14.48 18.24
CA SER A 318 -3.01 -14.26 19.68
C SER A 318 -2.23 -12.98 19.95
N GLU A 319 -2.52 -12.29 21.05
CA GLU A 319 -1.75 -11.11 21.47
C GLU A 319 -0.26 -11.44 21.67
N ALA A 320 0.06 -12.66 22.10
CA ALA A 320 1.44 -13.12 22.22
C ALA A 320 2.16 -13.12 20.85
N LEU A 321 1.49 -13.64 19.81
CA LEU A 321 2.00 -13.65 18.45
C LEU A 321 2.17 -12.23 17.90
N ILE A 322 1.14 -11.39 18.04
CA ILE A 322 1.18 -9.99 17.58
C ILE A 322 2.35 -9.25 18.23
N ASN A 323 2.51 -9.40 19.54
CA ASN A 323 3.58 -8.75 20.29
C ASN A 323 4.97 -9.27 19.92
N GLN A 324 5.11 -10.57 19.62
CA GLN A 324 6.35 -11.14 19.14
C GLN A 324 6.71 -10.57 17.75
N MET A 325 5.78 -10.64 16.80
CA MET A 325 5.99 -10.15 15.44
C MET A 325 6.31 -8.66 15.36
N ALA A 326 5.71 -7.86 16.24
CA ALA A 326 6.01 -6.44 16.37
C ALA A 326 7.44 -6.23 16.87
N ARG A 327 7.85 -6.90 17.95
CA ARG A 327 9.21 -6.80 18.51
C ARG A 327 10.29 -7.25 17.53
N ASP A 328 10.07 -8.36 16.83
CA ASP A 328 11.01 -8.90 15.84
C ASP A 328 11.28 -7.93 14.67
N LYS A 329 10.37 -6.95 14.48
CA LYS A 329 10.45 -5.89 13.47
C LYS A 329 10.64 -4.48 14.04
N GLN A 330 10.96 -4.39 15.34
CA GLN A 330 11.13 -3.12 16.05
C GLN A 330 9.92 -2.20 15.86
N LEU A 331 8.72 -2.74 16.00
CA LEU A 331 7.45 -2.02 15.97
C LEU A 331 6.85 -1.94 17.38
N ASP A 332 6.12 -0.86 17.67
CA ASP A 332 5.31 -0.76 18.89
C ASP A 332 4.17 -1.80 18.82
N PRO A 333 4.05 -2.73 19.78
CA PRO A 333 3.02 -3.76 19.71
C PRO A 333 1.58 -3.24 19.83
N ALA A 334 1.36 -2.07 20.40
CA ALA A 334 0.03 -1.47 20.58
C ALA A 334 -0.45 -0.74 19.32
N THR A 335 0.46 -0.11 18.56
CA THR A 335 0.09 0.69 17.39
C THR A 335 0.57 0.11 16.07
N GLY A 336 1.56 -0.79 16.10
CA GLY A 336 2.27 -1.29 14.92
C GLY A 336 3.22 -0.27 14.28
N LYS A 337 3.37 0.93 14.86
CA LYS A 337 4.27 1.97 14.33
C LYS A 337 5.73 1.59 14.54
N PRO A 338 6.65 1.94 13.61
CA PRO A 338 8.08 1.73 13.81
C PRO A 338 8.61 2.43 15.06
N LEU A 339 9.42 1.73 15.85
CA LEU A 339 10.19 2.28 16.96
C LEU A 339 11.45 2.99 16.42
N PRO A 340 12.09 3.90 17.19
CA PRO A 340 13.30 4.61 16.76
C PRO A 340 14.45 3.74 16.26
N GLU A 341 14.54 2.50 16.75
CA GLU A 341 15.56 1.52 16.34
C GLU A 341 15.24 0.86 14.99
N SER A 342 14.01 1.02 14.49
CA SER A 342 13.55 0.43 13.24
C SER A 342 14.18 1.11 12.02
N PRO A 343 14.63 0.36 10.99
CA PRO A 343 15.07 0.94 9.72
C PRO A 343 13.94 1.65 8.96
N HIS A 344 12.69 1.42 9.36
CA HIS A 344 11.50 2.07 8.79
C HIS A 344 11.01 3.24 9.66
N PHE A 345 11.73 3.61 10.72
CA PHE A 345 11.41 4.80 11.50
C PHE A 345 11.62 6.06 10.66
N VAL A 346 10.56 6.85 10.50
CA VAL A 346 10.62 8.09 9.75
C VAL A 346 10.41 9.27 10.70
N ARG A 347 11.41 10.14 10.74
CA ARG A 347 11.36 11.42 11.45
C ARG A 347 10.44 12.37 10.69
N ASP A 348 9.56 13.02 11.42
CA ASP A 348 8.68 14.01 10.85
C ASP A 348 9.23 15.43 11.11
N ASP A 349 10.10 15.87 10.21
CA ASP A 349 10.70 17.20 10.27
C ASP A 349 9.67 18.34 10.09
N SER A 350 8.43 18.02 9.68
CA SER A 350 7.35 19.01 9.57
C SER A 350 6.78 19.40 10.95
N ILE A 351 6.99 18.56 11.96
CA ILE A 351 6.58 18.83 13.34
C ILE A 351 7.47 19.95 13.89
N LYS A 352 6.83 21.09 14.15
CA LYS A 352 7.41 22.28 14.79
C LYS A 352 6.98 22.39 16.25
N LEU A 353 6.93 21.25 16.95
CA LEU A 353 6.60 21.19 18.36
C LEU A 353 7.88 21.02 19.17
N SER A 354 8.20 22.05 19.94
CA SER A 354 9.34 22.10 20.85
C SER A 354 8.88 22.51 22.24
N CYS A 355 9.37 21.83 23.27
CA CYS A 355 9.06 22.12 24.67
C CYS A 355 10.35 22.23 25.48
N ARG A 356 10.35 23.08 26.51
CA ARG A 356 11.49 23.26 27.41
C ARG A 356 11.45 22.26 28.56
N ASN A 357 12.61 21.98 29.14
CA ASN A 357 12.69 21.20 30.37
C ASN A 357 11.82 21.81 31.49
N GLY A 358 11.13 20.96 32.25
CA GLY A 358 10.16 21.35 33.28
C GLY A 358 8.74 21.61 32.74
N GLU A 359 8.56 21.71 31.41
CA GLU A 359 7.22 21.78 30.81
C GLU A 359 6.58 20.40 30.73
N VAL A 360 5.25 20.40 30.80
CA VAL A 360 4.43 19.19 30.64
C VAL A 360 4.40 18.81 29.15
N CYS A 361 4.70 17.55 28.86
CA CYS A 361 4.69 16.99 27.52
C CYS A 361 3.27 17.09 26.94
N PRO A 362 3.06 17.85 25.85
CA PRO A 362 1.71 18.11 25.33
C PRO A 362 1.11 16.90 24.59
N VAL A 363 1.95 16.00 24.07
CA VAL A 363 1.53 14.85 23.25
C VAL A 363 2.47 13.66 23.46
N SER A 364 1.91 12.45 23.48
CA SER A 364 2.70 11.22 23.55
C SER A 364 3.50 11.01 22.26
N GLY A 365 4.80 10.75 22.38
CA GLY A 365 5.67 10.58 21.22
C GLY A 365 7.13 10.36 21.55
N TYR A 366 7.92 10.30 20.50
CA TYR A 366 9.37 10.25 20.48
C TYR A 366 9.91 11.66 20.30
N TRP A 367 10.72 12.08 21.26
CA TRP A 367 11.31 13.40 21.34
C TRP A 367 12.83 13.31 21.29
N GLU A 368 13.44 14.30 20.66
CA GLU A 368 14.90 14.43 20.56
C GLU A 368 15.33 15.79 21.11
N MET A 369 16.53 15.83 21.68
CA MET A 369 17.15 17.05 22.18
C MET A 369 17.57 17.94 21.00
N GLU A 370 17.11 19.21 20.97
CA GLU A 370 17.39 20.12 19.85
C GLU A 370 18.89 20.43 19.67
N TRP A 371 19.64 20.44 20.78
CA TRP A 371 21.06 20.73 20.79
C TRP A 371 21.79 19.70 21.63
N TRP A 372 22.65 18.92 20.99
CA TRP A 372 23.52 17.95 21.66
C TRP A 372 24.76 18.64 22.24
N ASP A 373 24.97 18.49 23.54
CA ASP A 373 26.23 18.88 24.18
C ASP A 373 27.17 17.66 24.18
N TYR A 374 28.40 17.80 23.67
CA TYR A 374 29.40 16.72 23.72
C TYR A 374 29.73 16.28 25.15
N ASN A 375 29.42 17.11 26.14
CA ASN A 375 29.57 16.78 27.55
C ASN A 375 28.30 16.21 28.19
N SER A 376 27.24 15.98 27.42
CA SER A 376 26.00 15.36 27.89
C SER A 376 26.27 13.98 28.47
N LEU A 377 25.67 13.71 29.62
CA LEU A 377 25.65 12.40 30.25
C LEU A 377 24.51 11.52 29.71
N ASN A 378 23.53 12.12 29.03
CA ASN A 378 22.49 11.36 28.38
C ASN A 378 23.07 10.68 27.15
N THR A 379 22.89 9.37 27.02
CA THR A 379 23.33 8.61 25.84
C THR A 379 22.18 8.34 24.86
N GLN A 380 20.92 8.55 25.29
CA GLN A 380 19.74 8.35 24.46
C GLN A 380 19.40 9.64 23.72
N ARG A 381 19.55 9.61 22.39
CA ARG A 381 19.22 10.75 21.52
C ARG A 381 17.71 10.92 21.34
N ILE A 382 16.96 9.82 21.38
CA ILE A 382 15.50 9.79 21.21
C ILE A 382 14.90 9.15 22.45
N VAL A 383 13.95 9.84 23.06
CA VAL A 383 13.25 9.40 24.28
C VAL A 383 11.75 9.41 24.03
N ARG A 384 11.04 8.37 24.49
CA ARG A 384 9.58 8.35 24.47
C ARG A 384 9.05 9.08 25.71
N PHE A 385 8.18 10.05 25.49
CA PHE A 385 7.38 10.69 26.54
C PHE A 385 5.91 10.45 26.28
N ASN A 386 5.13 10.29 27.35
CA ASN A 386 3.68 10.30 27.31
C ASN A 386 3.16 11.72 27.56
N GLN A 387 1.99 12.02 27.01
CA GLN A 387 1.27 13.25 27.34
C GLN A 387 1.10 13.35 28.86
N GLY A 388 1.50 14.49 29.43
CA GLY A 388 1.50 14.71 30.88
C GLY A 388 2.86 14.53 31.56
N ASP A 389 3.84 13.88 30.91
CA ASP A 389 5.17 13.69 31.48
C ASP A 389 5.92 15.03 31.59
N ILE A 390 6.73 15.23 32.63
CA ILE A 390 7.58 16.42 32.75
C ILE A 390 8.87 16.19 31.99
N LEU A 391 9.18 17.06 31.03
CA LEU A 391 10.39 16.93 30.21
C LEU A 391 11.65 17.21 31.06
N PRO A 392 12.63 16.30 31.11
CA PRO A 392 13.79 16.45 31.99
C PRO A 392 14.80 17.46 31.44
N ALA A 393 15.61 18.02 32.33
CA ALA A 393 16.83 18.75 31.97
C ALA A 393 17.96 17.77 31.63
N ASP A 394 18.94 18.19 30.82
CA ASP A 394 20.13 17.39 30.58
C ASP A 394 21.15 17.57 31.71
N ARG A 395 21.98 16.55 31.93
CA ARG A 395 23.08 16.59 32.89
C ARG A 395 24.38 16.61 32.11
N VAL A 396 25.14 17.68 32.21
CA VAL A 396 26.40 17.85 31.47
C VAL A 396 27.61 17.83 32.39
N ARG A 397 28.72 17.25 31.93
CA ARG A 397 30.02 17.36 32.61
C ARG A 397 30.66 18.70 32.26
N ARG A 398 31.03 19.48 33.27
CA ARG A 398 31.79 20.71 33.08
C ARG A 398 33.12 20.62 33.80
N VAL A 399 34.19 20.96 33.10
CA VAL A 399 35.52 21.09 33.70
C VAL A 399 35.65 22.50 34.25
N VAL A 400 35.82 22.60 35.57
CA VAL A 400 36.09 23.86 36.28
C VAL A 400 37.58 23.92 36.54
N THR A 401 38.26 24.79 35.78
CA THR A 401 39.69 25.02 35.95
C THR A 401 39.96 25.69 37.29
N ARG A 402 40.93 25.16 38.05
CA ARG A 402 41.30 25.70 39.36
C ARG A 402 42.73 26.24 39.35
N PRO A 403 43.02 27.30 40.11
CA PRO A 403 44.38 27.84 40.18
C PRO A 403 45.33 26.82 40.83
N TRP A 404 46.58 26.79 40.34
CA TRP A 404 47.63 25.94 40.87
C TRP A 404 47.80 26.11 42.39
N PRO A 405 47.98 25.04 43.18
CA PRO A 405 48.28 23.65 42.80
C PRO A 405 47.06 22.72 42.66
N PHE A 406 45.84 23.26 42.54
CA PHE A 406 44.64 22.42 42.46
C PHE A 406 44.42 21.91 41.04
N GLU A 407 44.22 20.60 40.88
CA GLU A 407 43.79 20.00 39.61
C GLU A 407 42.41 20.51 39.19
N ASP A 408 42.09 20.45 37.91
CA ASP A 408 40.76 20.79 37.43
C ASP A 408 39.68 19.88 38.06
N LYS A 409 38.49 20.44 38.29
CA LYS A 409 37.37 19.71 38.89
C LYS A 409 36.30 19.44 37.84
N ILE A 410 35.88 18.19 37.70
CA ILE A 410 34.68 17.85 36.93
C ILE A 410 33.46 18.05 37.83
N VAL A 411 32.53 18.89 37.41
CA VAL A 411 31.21 19.06 38.04
C VAL A 411 30.13 18.59 37.08
N ILE A 412 29.02 18.08 37.64
CA ILE A 412 27.83 17.74 36.87
C ILE A 412 26.83 18.87 37.10
N GLU A 413 26.44 19.56 36.04
CA GLU A 413 25.46 20.65 36.08
C GLU A 413 24.20 20.23 35.31
N GLU A 414 23.04 20.65 35.79
CA GLU A 414 21.79 20.56 35.02
C GLU A 414 21.75 21.72 34.03
N LYS A 415 21.56 21.39 32.75
CA LYS A 415 21.49 22.35 31.66
C LYS A 415 20.08 22.38 31.11
N MET A 416 19.53 23.59 31.03
CA MET A 416 18.24 23.81 30.38
C MET A 416 18.36 23.56 28.88
N MET A 417 17.36 22.89 28.32
CA MET A 417 17.33 22.53 26.91
C MET A 417 15.90 22.45 26.37
N ALA A 418 15.81 22.39 25.04
CA ALA A 418 14.57 22.15 24.33
C ALA A 418 14.54 20.71 23.80
N TRP A 419 13.38 20.09 23.96
CA TRP A 419 13.00 18.82 23.36
C TRP A 419 12.12 19.11 22.16
N ARG A 420 12.40 18.46 21.03
CA ARG A 420 11.61 18.53 19.81
C ARG A 420 10.92 17.20 19.57
N LEU A 421 9.62 17.24 19.31
CA LEU A 421 8.89 16.04 18.89
C LEU A 421 9.33 15.64 17.48
N ILE A 422 9.77 14.40 17.32
CA ILE A 422 10.21 13.85 16.02
C ILE A 422 9.25 12.80 15.46
N ALA A 423 8.45 12.16 16.31
CA ALA A 423 7.37 11.27 15.89
C ALA A 423 6.32 11.07 16.99
N GLU A 424 5.02 11.10 16.69
CA GLU A 424 3.98 10.70 17.64
C GLU A 424 3.97 9.18 17.86
N ALA A 425 3.61 8.76 19.09
CA ALA A 425 3.61 7.36 19.53
C ALA A 425 2.45 6.53 18.95
#